data_AF-A0A125SIG3-F1
#
_entry.id   AF-A0A125SIG3-F1
#
_cell.length_a   1.000
_cell.length_b   1.000
_cell.length_c   1.000
_cell.angle_alpha   90.00
_cell.angle_beta   90.00
_cell.angle_gamma   90.00
#
_symmetry.space_group_name_H-M   'P 1'
#
loop_
_entity.id
_entity.type
_entity.pdbx_description
1 polymer ?
#
loop_
_entity_poly.entity_id
_entity_poly.type
_entity_poly.pdbx_seq_one_letter_code
_entity_poly.pdbx_strand_id
1 'polypeptide(L)' 'MSFCVKVGRFEIVATSGRENGSLPVSKSEAEEFDVFERKRAGSVQRAQQGLNFETAVTYCVQRVAGAKGEILLH' A
#
# COMPACT_ATOMS: atom_id res chain seq x y z
N MET A 1 -4.82 -3.72 17.43
CA MET A 1 -4.79 -2.63 16.43
C MET A 1 -4.18 -3.18 15.16
N SER A 2 -4.70 -2.80 13.98
CA SER A 2 -4.11 -3.19 12.70
C SER A 2 -2.86 -2.36 12.39
N PHE A 3 -1.89 -2.95 11.70
CA PHE A 3 -0.66 -2.28 11.29
C PHE A 3 -0.84 -1.65 9.91
N CYS A 4 -0.51 -0.36 9.79
CA CYS A 4 -0.42 0.31 8.50
C CYS A 4 0.77 1.28 8.41
N VAL A 5 1.26 1.48 7.19
CA VAL A 5 2.35 2.42 6.86
C VAL A 5 1.91 3.31 5.71
N LYS A 6 2.11 4.62 5.84
CA LYS A 6 1.82 5.58 4.76
C LYS A 6 3.08 5.93 3.98
N VAL A 7 3.01 5.85 2.66
CA VAL A 7 4.09 6.24 1.75
C VAL A 7 3.50 7.20 0.70
N GLY A 8 3.61 8.50 0.97
CA GLY A 8 2.97 9.54 0.16
C GLY A 8 1.45 9.34 0.08
N ARG A 9 0.93 9.17 -1.13
CA ARG A 9 -0.50 8.90 -1.36
C ARG A 9 -0.92 7.44 -1.11
N PHE A 10 0.04 6.54 -0.86
CA PHE A 10 -0.25 5.13 -0.65
C PHE A 10 -0.30 4.77 0.84
N GLU A 11 -1.03 3.71 1.15
CA GLU A 11 -1.14 3.09 2.46
C GLU A 11 -0.91 1.58 2.31
N ILE A 12 0.03 1.03 3.08
CA ILE A 12 0.36 -0.39 3.12
C ILE A 12 -0.30 -0.95 4.39
N VAL A 13 -1.12 -1.97 4.25
CA VAL A 13 -1.90 -2.56 5.36
C VAL A 13 -1.46 -4.01 5.52
N ALA A 14 -1.11 -4.40 6.75
CA ALA A 14 -0.87 -5.80 7.09
C ALA A 14 -2.17 -6.60 7.03
N THR A 15 -2.16 -7.72 6.32
CA THR A 15 -3.34 -8.58 6.13
C THR A 15 -3.06 -10.03 6.46
N SER A 16 -4.14 -10.76 6.76
CA SER A 16 -4.11 -12.19 7.08
C SER A 16 -4.07 -13.11 5.85
N GLY A 17 -3.80 -12.60 4.65
CA GLY A 17 -3.54 -13.40 3.43
C GLY A 17 -4.61 -14.35 2.88
N ARG A 18 -5.87 -14.31 3.37
CA ARG A 18 -6.89 -15.28 2.95
C ARG A 18 -7.44 -14.98 1.55
N GLU A 19 -7.42 -15.98 0.67
CA GLU A 19 -7.91 -15.94 -0.72
C GLU A 19 -9.36 -15.41 -0.86
N ASN A 20 -10.19 -15.48 0.18
CA ASN A 20 -11.59 -15.04 0.17
C ASN A 20 -11.91 -13.87 1.13
N GLY A 21 -10.91 -13.22 1.70
CA GLY A 21 -11.14 -12.13 2.66
C GLY A 21 -9.93 -11.85 3.53
N SER A 22 -9.06 -10.99 3.04
CA SER A 22 -7.91 -10.47 3.79
C SER A 22 -8.37 -9.44 4.82
N LEU A 23 -8.24 -9.77 6.09
CA LEU A 23 -8.55 -8.86 7.20
C LEU A 23 -7.30 -8.09 7.64
N PRO A 24 -7.43 -6.79 7.98
CA PRO A 24 -6.33 -6.04 8.58
C PRO A 24 -5.92 -6.61 9.94
N VAL A 25 -4.64 -6.90 10.12
CA VAL A 25 -4.07 -7.52 11.33
C VAL A 25 -2.90 -6.72 11.89
N SER A 26 -2.38 -7.11 13.05
CA SER A 26 -1.14 -6.54 13.57
C SER A 26 0.07 -6.98 12.72
N LYS A 27 1.22 -6.30 12.88
CA LYS A 27 2.43 -6.64 12.11
C LYS A 27 2.93 -8.07 12.37
N SER A 28 2.80 -8.56 13.60
CA SER A 28 3.26 -9.90 14.00
C SER A 28 2.37 -11.03 13.47
N GLU A 29 1.13 -10.70 13.10
CA GLU A 29 0.14 -11.64 12.55
C GLU A 29 0.02 -11.52 11.02
N ALA A 30 0.83 -10.65 10.41
CA ALA A 30 0.77 -10.38 8.99
C ALA A 30 1.36 -11.53 8.18
N GLU A 31 0.55 -12.11 7.31
CA GLU A 31 1.01 -13.06 6.29
C GLU A 31 1.34 -12.31 4.99
N GLU A 32 0.58 -11.25 4.71
CA GLU A 32 0.66 -10.47 3.49
C GLU A 32 0.44 -8.98 3.77
N PHE A 33 0.67 -8.15 2.75
CA PHE A 33 0.46 -6.71 2.76
C PHE A 33 -0.27 -6.26 1.50
N ASP A 34 -1.33 -5.49 1.72
CA ASP A 34 -2.09 -4.84 0.65
C ASP A 34 -1.66 -3.38 0.53
N VAL A 35 -1.64 -2.87 -0.71
CA VAL A 35 -1.37 -1.45 -0.98
C VAL A 35 -2.65 -0.78 -1.44
N PHE A 36 -3.00 0.33 -0.79
CA PHE A 36 -4.12 1.17 -1.15
C PHE A 36 -3.61 2.55 -1.60
N GLU A 37 -4.18 3.08 -2.69
CA GLU A 37 -3.94 4.43 -3.15
C GLU A 37 -5.06 5.36 -2.68
N ARG A 38 -4.68 6.47 -2.04
CA ARG A 38 -5.59 7.55 -1.65
C ARG A 38 -5.64 8.57 -2.79
N LYS A 39 -6.78 8.67 -3.46
CA LYS A 39 -7.02 9.64 -4.53
C LYS A 39 -7.50 10.97 -3.94
N ARG A 40 -7.33 12.06 -4.71
CA ARG A 40 -7.65 13.44 -4.28
C ARG A 40 -9.12 13.63 -3.86
N ALA A 41 -10.03 12.83 -4.41
CA ALA A 41 -11.46 12.88 -4.08
C ALA A 41 -11.82 12.10 -2.80
N GLY A 42 -10.84 11.72 -1.98
CA GLY A 42 -11.06 10.93 -0.76
C GLY A 42 -11.33 9.45 -1.00
N SER A 43 -11.40 9.01 -2.26
CA SER A 43 -11.55 7.59 -2.58
C SER A 43 -10.25 6.83 -2.33
N VAL A 44 -10.40 5.63 -1.77
CA VAL A 44 -9.31 4.70 -1.53
C VAL A 44 -9.50 3.51 -2.46
N GLN A 45 -8.49 3.19 -3.26
CA GLN A 45 -8.53 2.05 -4.18
C GLN A 45 -7.40 1.09 -3.85
N ARG A 46 -7.69 -0.21 -3.77
CA ARG A 46 -6.63 -1.23 -3.66
C ARG A 46 -5.81 -1.25 -4.95
N ALA A 47 -4.52 -0.99 -4.82
CA ALA A 47 -3.57 -0.90 -5.92
C ALA A 47 -2.78 -2.21 -6.11
N GLN A 48 -2.51 -2.94 -5.02
CA GLN A 48 -1.90 -4.27 -4.99
C GLN A 48 -2.46 -5.08 -3.81
N GLN A 49 -2.44 -6.40 -3.93
CA GLN A 49 -2.87 -7.34 -2.90
C GLN A 49 -1.79 -8.41 -2.72
N GLY A 50 -1.65 -8.94 -1.51
CA GLY A 50 -0.88 -10.15 -1.28
C GLY A 50 0.62 -10.01 -1.45
N LEU A 51 1.17 -8.84 -1.15
CA LEU A 51 2.60 -8.59 -1.27
C LEU A 51 3.33 -8.89 0.03
N ASN A 52 4.61 -9.24 -0.05
CA ASN A 52 5.48 -9.06 1.12
C ASN A 52 5.73 -7.55 1.37
N PHE A 53 6.18 -7.21 2.58
CA PHE A 53 6.33 -5.81 3.00
C PHE A 53 7.34 -5.01 2.13
N GLU A 54 8.47 -5.61 1.78
CA GLU A 54 9.52 -4.94 1.00
C GLU A 54 9.06 -4.61 -0.43
N THR A 55 8.37 -5.54 -1.07
CA THR A 55 7.77 -5.34 -2.39
C THR A 55 6.70 -4.24 -2.34
N ALA A 56 5.87 -4.21 -1.29
CA ALA A 56 4.86 -3.17 -1.10
C ALA A 56 5.49 -1.78 -0.93
N VAL A 57 6.58 -1.66 -0.16
CA VAL A 57 7.33 -0.41 0.01
C VAL A 57 7.95 0.04 -1.32
N THR A 58 8.63 -0.88 -2.01
CA THR A 58 9.27 -0.60 -3.31
C THR A 58 8.26 -0.10 -4.34
N TYR A 59 7.09 -0.75 -4.43
CA TYR A 59 5.99 -0.33 -5.28
C TYR A 59 5.55 1.11 -5.02
N CYS A 60 5.42 1.49 -3.75
CA CYS A 60 4.99 2.82 -3.35
C CYS A 60 6.06 3.88 -3.66
N VAL A 61 7.32 3.61 -3.32
CA VAL A 61 8.43 4.54 -3.53
C VAL A 61 8.61 4.83 -5.02
N GLN A 62 8.60 3.81 -5.89
CA GLN A 62 8.72 3.99 -7.33
C GLN A 62 7.62 4.91 -7.90
N ARG A 63 6.37 4.76 -7.44
CA ARG A 63 5.25 5.59 -7.91
C ARG A 63 5.25 7.00 -7.35
N VAL A 64 5.74 7.20 -6.13
CA VAL A 64 5.91 8.54 -5.57
C VAL A 64 7.06 9.27 -6.26
N ALA A 65 8.17 8.58 -6.53
CA ALA A 65 9.31 9.15 -7.25
C ALA A 65 8.97 9.49 -8.70
N GLY A 66 8.31 8.57 -9.43
CA GLY A 66 7.84 8.80 -10.79
C GLY A 66 6.89 10.00 -10.89
N ALA A 67 5.91 10.10 -9.98
CA ALA A 67 5.00 11.25 -9.95
C ALA A 67 5.69 12.59 -9.68
N LYS A 68 6.77 12.61 -8.88
CA LYS A 68 7.58 13.83 -8.69
C LYS A 68 8.45 14.15 -9.91
N GLY A 69 8.95 13.13 -10.61
CA GLY A 69 9.71 13.29 -11.85
C GLY A 69 8.89 13.86 -12.99
N GLU A 70 7.62 13.44 -13.14
CA GLU A 70 6.68 13.99 -14.13
C GLU A 70 6.37 15.48 -13.86
N ILE A 71 6.27 15.89 -12.60
CA ILE A 71 6.03 17.30 -12.21
C ILE A 71 7.21 18.21 -12.56
N LEU A 72 8.43 17.67 -12.64
CA LEU A 72 9.65 18.44 -12.93
C LEU A 72 9.93 18.65 -14.42
N LEU A 73 9.18 18.01 -15.33
CA LEU A 73 9.38 18.08 -16.78
C LEU A 73 8.39 19.02 -17.51
N HIS A 74 7.69 19.90 -16.80
CA HIS A 74 6.73 20.85 -17.37
C HIS A 74 7.20 22.29 -17.30
#